data_AF-A0A5C5WDR8-F1
#
_entry.id   AF-A0A5C5WDR8-F1
#
_cell.length_a   1.000
_cell.length_b   1.000
_cell.length_c   1.000
_cell.angle_alpha   90.00
_cell.angle_beta   90.00
_cell.angle_gamma   90.00
#
_symmetry.space_group_name_H-M   'P 1'
#
loop_
_entity.id
_entity.type
_entity.pdbx_description
1 polymer ?
#
loop_
_entity_poly.entity_id
_entity_poly.type
_entity_poly.pdbx_seq_one_letter_code
_entity_poly.pdbx_strand_id
1 'polypeptide(L)'
;MGPTPTNEPSASRRDDLALRRTSLANERTLLAYVRTGIMLAASGVTLIKLPGSTPTDRTLAAGLLIGAVVVLLFGGRRFRQVKRSL
;
A
#
# COMPACT_ATOMS: atom_id res chain seq x y z
N MET A 1 -23.46 -18.49 -44.60
CA MET A 1 -23.56 -17.18 -43.93
C MET A 1 -23.82 -17.46 -42.46
N GLY A 2 -22.76 -17.58 -41.66
CA GLY A 2 -22.87 -17.91 -40.24
C GLY A 2 -23.49 -16.74 -39.45
N PRO A 3 -24.29 -17.00 -38.41
CA PRO A 3 -24.97 -15.95 -37.68
C PRO A 3 -23.98 -15.00 -37.00
N THR A 4 -24.28 -13.71 -37.14
CA THR A 4 -23.64 -12.57 -36.50
C THR A 4 -23.62 -12.75 -34.98
N PRO A 5 -22.48 -12.59 -34.27
CA PRO A 5 -22.49 -12.54 -32.81
C PRO A 5 -23.12 -11.21 -32.37
N THR A 6 -24.43 -11.24 -32.15
CA THR A 6 -25.20 -10.15 -31.52
C THR A 6 -25.04 -10.27 -30.01
N ASN A 7 -24.36 -9.28 -29.41
CA ASN A 7 -24.46 -8.86 -28.01
C ASN A 7 -23.94 -9.83 -26.93
N GLU A 8 -22.77 -9.52 -26.35
CA GLU A 8 -22.24 -10.15 -25.11
C GLU A 8 -22.27 -9.18 -23.89
N PRO A 9 -23.44 -8.79 -23.35
CA PRO A 9 -23.53 -8.07 -22.07
C PRO A 9 -23.10 -8.92 -20.87
N SER A 10 -22.79 -10.21 -21.09
CA SER A 10 -22.35 -11.16 -20.08
C SER A 10 -20.83 -11.10 -19.84
N ALA A 11 -20.05 -10.95 -20.92
CA ALA A 11 -18.59 -10.80 -20.87
C ALA A 11 -18.18 -9.49 -20.18
N SER A 12 -18.77 -8.36 -20.61
CA SER A 12 -18.46 -7.03 -20.07
C SER A 12 -18.72 -6.88 -18.56
N ARG A 13 -19.80 -7.49 -18.02
CA ARG A 13 -20.10 -7.43 -16.58
C ARG A 13 -19.16 -8.27 -15.73
N ARG A 14 -18.73 -9.43 -16.22
CA ARG A 14 -17.76 -10.29 -15.52
C ARG A 14 -16.38 -9.63 -15.49
N ASP A 15 -16.01 -8.96 -16.57
CA ASP A 15 -14.75 -8.21 -16.65
C ASP A 15 -14.73 -7.02 -15.68
N ASP A 16 -15.82 -6.25 -15.55
CA ASP A 16 -15.88 -5.15 -14.57
C ASP A 16 -15.80 -5.66 -13.12
N LEU A 17 -16.47 -6.78 -12.82
CA LEU A 17 -16.39 -7.45 -11.53
C LEU A 17 -14.98 -8.01 -11.26
N ALA A 18 -14.28 -8.52 -12.27
CA ALA A 18 -12.92 -9.02 -12.17
C ALA A 18 -11.92 -7.88 -11.91
N LEU A 19 -12.04 -6.77 -12.65
CA LEU A 19 -11.22 -5.56 -12.46
C LEU A 19 -11.39 -4.98 -11.05
N ARG A 20 -12.62 -4.84 -10.55
CA ARG A 20 -12.90 -4.35 -9.20
C ARG A 20 -12.31 -5.26 -8.10
N ARG A 21 -12.29 -6.57 -8.30
CA ARG A 21 -11.66 -7.51 -7.35
C ARG A 21 -10.14 -7.33 -7.30
N THR A 22 -9.50 -7.08 -8.44
CA THR A 22 -8.05 -6.80 -8.48
C THR A 22 -7.70 -5.45 -7.86
N SER A 23 -8.53 -4.42 -8.06
CA SER A 23 -8.30 -3.10 -7.46
C SER A 23 -8.45 -3.12 -5.95
N LEU A 24 -9.48 -3.81 -5.42
CA LEU A 24 -9.71 -3.95 -3.98
C LEU A 24 -8.56 -4.70 -3.28
N ALA A 25 -8.00 -5.72 -3.95
CA ALA A 25 -6.83 -6.45 -3.46
C ALA A 25 -5.57 -5.57 -3.43
N ASN A 26 -5.40 -4.67 -4.42
CA ASN A 26 -4.31 -3.69 -4.44
C ASN A 26 -4.46 -2.63 -3.34
N GLU A 27 -5.69 -2.22 -3.02
CA GLU A 27 -5.94 -1.29 -1.93
C GLU A 27 -5.68 -1.93 -0.55
N ARG A 28 -6.02 -3.22 -0.38
CA ARG A 28 -5.66 -3.99 0.81
C ARG A 28 -4.15 -4.03 1.04
N THR A 29 -3.37 -4.29 -0.01
CA THR A 29 -1.90 -4.32 0.11
C THR A 29 -1.35 -2.92 0.39
N LEU A 30 -1.92 -1.88 -0.20
CA LEU A 30 -1.59 -0.50 0.16
C LEU A 30 -1.83 -0.19 1.63
N LEU A 31 -3.01 -0.50 2.15
CA LEU A 31 -3.36 -0.25 3.55
C LEU A 31 -2.44 -1.04 4.49
N ALA A 32 -1.99 -2.23 4.08
CA ALA A 32 -0.98 -2.99 4.81
C ALA A 32 0.40 -2.29 4.83
N TYR A 33 0.85 -1.71 3.70
CA TYR A 33 2.06 -0.88 3.67
C TYR A 33 1.94 0.37 4.54
N VAL A 34 0.79 1.07 4.50
CA VAL A 34 0.55 2.24 5.34
C VAL A 34 0.55 1.85 6.82
N ARG A 35 -0.15 0.76 7.19
CA ARG A 35 -0.17 0.24 8.56
C ARG A 35 1.23 -0.08 9.07
N THR A 36 2.02 -0.80 8.29
CA THR A 36 3.39 -1.16 8.69
C THR A 36 4.28 0.08 8.84
N GLY A 37 4.18 1.05 7.92
CA GLY A 37 4.88 2.33 8.04
C GLY A 37 4.49 3.13 9.30
N ILE A 38 3.20 3.24 9.62
CA ILE A 38 2.72 3.93 10.82
C ILE A 38 3.22 3.23 12.09
N MET A 39 3.20 1.89 12.13
CA MET A 39 3.70 1.13 13.28
C MET A 39 5.21 1.34 13.47
N LEU A 40 6.01 1.30 12.41
CA LEU A 40 7.45 1.61 12.49
C LEU A 40 7.69 3.05 13.00
N ALA A 41 6.94 4.02 12.48
CA ALA A 41 7.05 5.41 12.92
C ALA A 41 6.68 5.57 14.41
N ALA A 42 5.57 4.96 14.84
CA ALA A 42 5.14 4.97 16.23
C ALA A 42 6.19 4.34 17.15
N SER A 43 6.77 3.19 16.76
CA SER A 43 7.85 2.55 17.51
C SER A 43 9.09 3.45 17.62
N GLY A 44 9.48 4.15 16.54
CA GLY A 44 10.60 5.09 16.57
C GLY A 44 10.35 6.28 17.49
N VAL A 45 9.15 6.87 17.45
CA VAL A 45 8.76 7.97 18.35
C VAL A 45 8.71 7.51 19.81
N THR A 46 8.17 6.32 20.08
CA THR A 46 8.14 5.75 21.43
C THR A 46 9.54 5.57 22.01
N LEU A 47 10.51 5.12 21.20
CA LEU A 47 11.91 4.99 21.65
C LEU A 47 12.52 6.33 22.09
N ILE A 48 12.23 7.42 21.38
CA ILE A 48 12.73 8.76 21.72
C ILE A 48 12.10 9.26 23.02
N LYS A 49 10.85 8.88 23.30
CA LYS A 49 10.07 9.35 24.45
C LYS A 49 10.34 8.56 25.74
N LEU A 50 11.16 7.50 25.69
CA LEU A 50 11.49 6.69 26.86
C LEU A 50 12.39 7.48 27.85
N PRO A 51 12.06 7.51 29.16
CA PRO A 51 12.94 8.09 30.16
C PRO A 51 14.21 7.24 30.30
N GLY A 52 15.38 7.88 30.24
CA GLY A 52 16.68 7.18 30.27
C GLY A 52 17.24 6.83 28.88
N SER A 53 16.71 7.42 27.80
CA SER A 53 17.19 7.15 26.44
C SER A 53 18.69 7.45 26.26
N THR A 54 19.41 6.42 25.85
CA THR A 54 20.83 6.45 25.52
C THR A 54 21.05 6.98 24.08
N PRO A 55 22.26 7.42 23.71
CA PRO A 55 22.54 7.82 22.33
C PRO A 55 22.25 6.70 21.31
N THR A 56 22.40 5.43 21.71
CA THR A 56 22.06 4.25 20.90
C THR A 56 20.56 4.20 20.55
N ASP A 57 19.68 4.54 21.50
CA ASP A 57 18.23 4.55 21.28
C ASP A 57 17.83 5.60 20.25
N ARG A 58 18.53 6.75 20.23
CA ARG A 58 18.30 7.79 19.21
C ARG A 58 18.70 7.32 17.81
N THR A 59 19.82 6.62 17.67
CA THR A 59 20.22 6.04 16.37
C THR A 59 19.24 4.97 15.90
N LEU A 60 18.75 4.12 16.83
CA LEU A 60 17.76 3.10 16.48
C LEU A 60 16.42 3.71 16.09
N ALA A 61 15.97 4.74 16.81
CA ALA A 61 14.77 5.49 16.48
C ALA A 61 14.87 6.17 15.11
N ALA A 62 16.02 6.78 14.79
CA ALA A 62 16.27 7.35 13.47
C ALA A 62 16.19 6.27 12.38
N GLY A 63 16.76 5.08 12.61
CA GLY A 63 16.63 3.93 11.73
C GLY A 63 15.18 3.49 11.51
N LEU A 64 14.39 3.40 12.58
CA LEU A 64 12.95 3.07 12.49
C LEU A 64 12.15 4.11 11.70
N LEU A 65 12.45 5.41 11.90
CA LEU A 65 11.79 6.49 11.17
C LEU A 65 12.18 6.49 9.69
N ILE A 66 13.45 6.26 9.35
CA ILE A 66 13.89 6.09 7.96
C ILE A 66 13.19 4.89 7.33
N GLY A 67 13.15 3.76 8.04
CA GLY A 67 12.44 2.56 7.60
C GLY A 67 10.95 2.82 7.35
N ALA A 68 10.27 3.54 8.24
CA ALA A 68 8.87 3.94 8.09
C ALA A 68 8.66 4.76 6.80
N VAL A 69 9.53 5.73 6.53
CA VAL A 69 9.49 6.55 5.32
C VAL A 69 9.72 5.70 4.07
N VAL A 70 10.69 4.78 4.09
CA VAL A 70 10.96 3.88 2.96
C VAL A 70 9.74 3.00 2.66
N VAL A 71 9.15 2.39 3.68
CA VAL A 71 7.94 1.54 3.53
C VAL A 71 6.76 2.34 2.99
N LEU A 72 6.53 3.55 3.50
CA LEU A 72 5.48 4.45 3.01
C LEU A 72 5.72 4.93 1.59
N LEU A 73 6.96 5.27 1.22
CA LEU A 73 7.32 5.68 -0.13
C LEU A 73 7.17 4.53 -1.12
N PHE A 74 7.56 3.31 -0.74
CA PHE A 74 7.44 2.13 -1.60
C PHE A 74 5.96 1.77 -1.82
N GLY A 75 5.15 1.74 -0.75
CA GLY A 75 3.71 1.54 -0.84
C GLY A 75 3.00 2.64 -1.63
N GLY A 76 3.36 3.91 -1.39
CA GLY A 76 2.77 5.07 -2.07
C GLY A 76 3.16 5.20 -3.54
N ARG A 77 4.43 4.92 -3.90
CA ARG A 77 4.87 4.90 -5.31
C ARG A 77 4.17 3.80 -6.10
N ARG A 78 4.04 2.61 -5.53
CA ARG A 78 3.31 1.49 -6.15
C ARG A 78 1.87 1.90 -6.46
N PHE A 79 1.20 2.57 -5.53
CA PHE A 79 -0.16 3.05 -5.74
C PHE A 79 -0.29 4.11 -6.83
N ARG A 80 0.62 5.09 -6.84
CA ARG A 80 0.61 6.15 -7.85
C ARG A 80 0.87 5.62 -9.26
N GLN A 81 1.67 4.55 -9.41
CA GLN A 81 1.83 3.90 -10.71
C GLN A 81 0.52 3.24 -11.17
N VAL A 82 -0.17 2.52 -10.28
CA VAL A 82 -1.45 1.87 -10.61
C VAL A 82 -2.56 2.89 -10.88
N LYS A 83 -2.58 4.02 -10.15
CA LYS A 83 -3.53 5.12 -10.40
C LYS A 83 -3.22 5.96 -11.64
N ARG A 84 -2.01 5.86 -12.22
CA ARG A 84 -1.64 6.60 -13.44
C ARG A 84 -1.94 5.84 -14.74
N SER A 85 -2.27 4.56 -14.65
CA SER A 85 -2.67 3.74 -15.81
C SER A 85 -4.19 3.63 -16.00
N LEU A 86 -4.98 4.36 -15.20
CA LEU A 86 -6.39 4.67 -15.47
C LEU A 86 -6.51 6.15 -15.82
#